data_AF-A0A534STE8-F1
#
_entry.id   AF-A0A534STE8-F1
#
_cell.length_a   1.000
_cell.length_b   1.000
_cell.length_c   1.000
_cell.angle_alpha   90.00
_cell.angle_beta   90.00
_cell.angle_gamma   90.00
#
_symmetry.space_group_name_H-M   'P 1'
#
loop_
_entity.id
_entity.type
_entity.pdbx_description
1 polymer ?
#
loop_
_entity_poly.entity_id
_entity_poly.type
_entity_poly.pdbx_seq_one_letter_code
_entity_poly.pdbx_strand_id
1 'polypeptide(L)'
;MPRNIIMAASLPASPDKLFDMYLDPAEHAEFTGLPVTIEPHAGGAFSAFDGMLSGRILHIEPKTLIVQTWRSGNWPLTAMDSVLTLSFWPAQDGARIEGLGKVLLDAVA
;
A
#
# COMPACT_ATOMS: atom_id res chain seq x y z
N MET A 1 -20.71 -2.30 8.64
CA MET A 1 -19.62 -2.65 9.58
C MET A 1 -18.30 -2.66 8.81
N PRO A 2 -17.20 -2.11 9.36
CA PRO A 2 -15.88 -2.20 8.73
C PRO A 2 -15.52 -3.67 8.52
N ARG A 3 -14.95 -4.01 7.36
CA ARG A 3 -14.41 -5.36 7.11
C ARG A 3 -12.92 -5.26 6.92
N ASN A 4 -12.22 -6.18 7.58
CA ASN A 4 -10.81 -6.38 7.35
C ASN A 4 -10.66 -7.30 6.14
N ILE A 5 -9.77 -6.92 5.23
CA ILE A 5 -9.27 -7.74 4.13
C ILE A 5 -7.84 -8.08 4.50
N ILE A 6 -7.52 -9.37 4.52
CA ILE A 6 -6.17 -9.86 4.77
C ILE A 6 -5.72 -10.59 3.52
N MET A 7 -4.58 -10.17 2.97
CA MET A 7 -3.94 -10.80 1.83
C MET A 7 -2.49 -11.06 2.14
N ALA A 8 -1.93 -12.12 1.56
CA ALA A 8 -0.51 -12.40 1.65
C ALA A 8 0.00 -12.94 0.31
N ALA A 9 1.24 -12.59 -0.02
CA ALA A 9 1.94 -13.09 -1.20
C ALA A 9 3.37 -13.48 -0.84
N SER A 10 3.85 -14.56 -1.45
CA SER A 10 5.26 -14.96 -1.39
C SER A 10 5.92 -14.64 -2.73
N LEU A 11 7.05 -13.92 -2.68
CA LEU A 11 7.75 -13.41 -3.85
C LEU A 11 9.24 -13.79 -3.78
N PRO A 12 9.88 -14.15 -4.92
CA PRO A 12 11.29 -14.54 -4.97
C PRO A 12 12.21 -13.30 -4.95
N ALA A 13 12.11 -12.50 -3.89
CA ALA A 13 12.92 -11.31 -3.64
C ALA A 13 13.17 -11.15 -2.14
N SER A 14 14.20 -10.38 -1.74
CA SER A 14 14.40 -10.06 -0.32
C SER A 14 13.30 -9.13 0.20
N PRO A 15 12.96 -9.20 1.51
CA PRO A 15 11.96 -8.30 2.08
C PRO A 15 12.38 -6.83 1.92
N ASP A 16 13.67 -6.52 2.08
CA ASP A 16 14.22 -5.18 1.87
C ASP A 16 13.97 -4.66 0.45
N LYS A 17 14.16 -5.50 -0.57
CA LYS A 17 13.91 -5.11 -1.96
C LYS A 17 12.44 -4.82 -2.20
N LEU A 18 11.54 -5.63 -1.65
CA LEU A 18 10.10 -5.42 -1.78
C LEU A 18 9.64 -4.17 -1.04
N PHE A 19 10.21 -3.91 0.13
CA PHE A 19 9.96 -2.71 0.90
C PHE A 19 10.42 -1.46 0.15
N ASP A 20 11.64 -1.48 -0.40
CA ASP A 20 12.20 -0.35 -1.15
C ASP A 20 11.41 -0.09 -2.42
N MET A 21 11.12 -1.13 -3.21
CA MET A 21 10.29 -1.04 -4.42
C MET A 21 8.94 -0.39 -4.13
N TYR A 22 8.30 -0.75 -3.01
CA TYR A 22 6.99 -0.22 -2.67
C TYR A 22 6.99 1.30 -2.44
N LEU A 23 8.09 1.84 -1.90
CA LEU A 23 8.26 3.26 -1.60
C LEU A 23 8.95 4.03 -2.74
N ASP A 24 9.56 3.35 -3.70
CA ASP A 24 10.16 3.96 -4.88
C ASP A 24 9.10 4.20 -5.97
N PRO A 25 8.83 5.46 -6.36
CA PRO A 25 7.77 5.75 -7.32
C PRO A 25 8.07 5.21 -8.73
N ALA A 26 9.34 5.06 -9.12
CA ALA A 26 9.70 4.53 -10.43
C ALA A 26 9.51 3.01 -10.47
N GLU A 27 10.05 2.29 -9.48
CA GLU A 27 9.86 0.83 -9.41
C GLU A 27 8.39 0.44 -9.20
N HIS A 28 7.65 1.21 -8.39
CA HIS A 28 6.22 0.97 -8.19
C HIS A 28 5.40 1.33 -9.45
N ALA A 29 5.81 2.33 -10.24
CA ALA A 29 5.19 2.59 -11.54
C ALA A 29 5.40 1.43 -12.53
N GLU A 30 6.59 0.82 -12.54
CA GLU A 30 6.84 -0.40 -13.34
C GLU A 30 5.93 -1.56 -12.93
N PHE A 31 5.72 -1.74 -11.61
CA PHE A 31 4.82 -2.77 -11.10
C PHE A 31 3.34 -2.52 -11.45
N THR A 32 2.86 -1.28 -11.32
CA THR A 32 1.45 -0.93 -11.59
C THR A 32 1.14 -0.73 -13.07
N GLY A 33 2.17 -0.50 -13.90
CA GLY A 33 2.04 -0.18 -15.32
C GLY A 33 1.51 1.22 -15.62
N LEU A 34 1.36 2.09 -14.59
CA LEU A 34 0.80 3.44 -14.69
C LEU A 34 1.60 4.43 -13.82
N PRO A 35 1.45 5.74 -14.03
CA PRO A 35 2.15 6.75 -13.23
C PRO A 35 1.88 6.62 -11.72
N VAL A 36 2.95 6.78 -10.95
CA VAL A 36 2.96 6.74 -9.48
C VAL A 36 3.75 7.94 -8.95
N THR A 37 3.25 8.56 -7.88
CA THR A 37 4.00 9.54 -7.07
C THR A 37 3.99 9.08 -5.62
N ILE A 38 5.12 9.20 -4.93
CA ILE A 38 5.27 8.80 -3.52
C ILE A 38 6.21 9.79 -2.84
N GLU A 39 5.77 10.36 -1.71
CA GLU A 39 6.62 11.06 -0.75
C GLU A 39 6.94 10.08 0.40
N PRO A 40 8.13 9.43 0.43
CA PRO A 40 8.40 8.26 1.26
C PRO A 40 8.76 8.62 2.72
N HIS A 41 7.88 9.36 3.38
CA HIS A 41 8.00 9.71 4.80
C HIS A 41 6.61 9.77 5.45
N ALA A 42 6.56 9.71 6.79
CA ALA A 42 5.29 9.90 7.51
C ALA A 42 4.65 11.25 7.17
N GLY A 43 3.35 11.25 6.89
CA GLY A 43 2.58 12.39 6.40
C GLY A 43 2.64 12.62 4.88
N GLY A 44 3.61 12.01 4.20
CA GLY A 44 3.83 12.15 2.76
C GLY A 44 2.63 11.64 1.95
N ALA A 45 2.27 12.38 0.91
CA ALA A 45 1.21 12.00 -0.03
C ALA A 45 1.71 10.97 -1.04
N PHE A 46 0.79 10.16 -1.55
CA PHE A 46 1.06 9.30 -2.70
C PHE A 46 -0.17 9.18 -3.61
N SER A 47 0.10 8.83 -4.86
CA SER A 47 -0.89 8.57 -5.91
C SER A 47 -0.41 7.41 -6.78
N ALA A 48 -1.31 6.52 -7.17
CA ALA A 48 -1.03 5.38 -8.02
C ALA A 48 -2.16 5.15 -9.04
N PHE A 49 -1.89 4.35 -10.06
CA PHE A 49 -2.83 4.07 -11.15
C PHE A 49 -3.37 5.35 -11.80
N ASP A 50 -2.47 6.31 -12.10
CA ASP A 50 -2.81 7.60 -12.72
C ASP A 50 -3.86 8.41 -11.94
N GLY A 51 -3.75 8.41 -10.60
CA GLY A 51 -4.68 9.15 -9.73
C GLY A 51 -5.93 8.40 -9.30
N MET A 52 -6.15 7.17 -9.80
CA MET A 52 -7.30 6.36 -9.41
C MET A 52 -7.21 5.83 -7.97
N LEU A 53 -6.00 5.81 -7.39
CA LEU A 53 -5.77 5.50 -5.98
C LEU A 53 -4.87 6.57 -5.39
N SER A 54 -5.23 7.11 -4.23
CA SER A 54 -4.40 8.09 -3.52
C SER A 54 -4.52 7.92 -2.00
N GLY A 55 -3.57 8.49 -1.28
CA GLY A 55 -3.56 8.45 0.17
C GLY A 55 -2.35 9.15 0.78
N ARG A 56 -2.09 8.84 2.05
CA ARG A 56 -0.93 9.32 2.80
C ARG A 56 -0.23 8.19 3.53
N ILE A 57 1.09 8.26 3.59
CA ILE A 57 1.87 7.41 4.48
C ILE A 57 1.64 7.87 5.92
N LEU A 58 1.22 6.96 6.79
CA LEU A 58 1.00 7.21 8.21
C LEU A 58 2.23 6.87 9.05
N HIS A 59 2.92 5.78 8.72
CA HIS A 59 4.09 5.32 9.45
C HIS A 59 4.97 4.44 8.57
N ILE A 60 6.29 4.51 8.79
CA ILE A 60 7.29 3.65 8.18
C ILE A 60 8.18 3.13 9.31
N GLU A 61 8.23 1.81 9.50
CA GLU A 61 9.32 1.14 10.21
C GLU A 61 10.24 0.54 9.13
N PRO A 62 11.48 1.05 8.99
CA PRO A 62 12.38 0.66 7.90
C PRO A 62 12.45 -0.87 7.71
N LYS A 63 12.30 -1.30 6.46
CA LYS A 63 12.42 -2.69 6.00
C LYS A 63 11.39 -3.69 6.56
N THR A 64 10.44 -3.25 7.38
CA THR A 64 9.53 -4.18 8.08
C THR A 64 8.06 -3.79 7.99
N LEU A 65 7.72 -2.51 8.05
CA LEU A 65 6.33 -2.06 8.12
C LEU A 65 6.08 -0.76 7.36
N ILE A 66 4.97 -0.73 6.61
CA ILE A 66 4.40 0.50 6.05
C ILE A 66 2.93 0.56 6.44
N VAL A 67 2.50 1.70 6.98
CA VAL A 67 1.09 1.97 7.27
C VAL A 67 0.68 3.19 6.46
N GLN A 68 -0.43 3.11 5.74
CA GLN A 68 -0.92 4.19 4.90
C GLN A 68 -2.45 4.28 4.93
N THR A 69 -2.98 5.47 4.66
CA THR A 69 -4.36 5.56 4.17
C THR A 69 -4.39 5.26 2.69
N TRP A 70 -5.55 4.85 2.18
CA TRP A 70 -5.83 4.85 0.75
C TRP A 70 -7.32 5.01 0.48
N ARG A 71 -7.63 5.58 -0.67
CA ARG A 71 -8.98 5.63 -1.23
C ARG A 71 -8.94 5.44 -2.75
N SER A 72 -10.04 4.96 -3.30
CA SER A 72 -10.24 4.99 -4.75
C SER A 72 -10.84 6.33 -5.17
N GLY A 73 -10.48 6.80 -6.37
CA GLY A 73 -11.13 7.93 -7.02
C GLY A 73 -12.63 7.70 -7.29
N ASN A 74 -13.09 6.45 -7.30
CA ASN A 74 -14.50 6.10 -7.49
C ASN A 74 -15.33 6.18 -6.21
N TRP A 75 -14.72 6.43 -5.06
CA TRP A 75 -15.42 6.49 -3.78
C TRP A 75 -16.07 7.85 -3.54
N PRO A 76 -17.25 7.91 -2.90
CA PRO A 76 -17.87 9.18 -2.49
C PRO A 76 -16.90 10.05 -1.68
N LEU A 77 -16.96 11.37 -1.84
CA LEU A 77 -16.12 12.30 -1.07
C LEU A 77 -16.33 12.18 0.45
N THR A 78 -17.53 11.75 0.87
CA THR A 78 -17.88 11.50 2.27
C THR A 78 -17.39 10.17 2.80
N ALA A 79 -16.95 9.25 1.94
CA ALA A 79 -16.40 7.98 2.37
C ALA A 79 -15.07 8.19 3.08
N MET A 80 -14.93 7.53 4.22
CA MET A 80 -13.68 7.52 4.97
C MET A 80 -12.60 6.75 4.20
N ASP A 81 -11.37 7.21 4.30
CA ASP A 81 -10.23 6.50 3.75
C ASP A 81 -10.04 5.16 4.46
N SER A 82 -9.64 4.14 3.70
CA SER A 82 -9.21 2.86 4.23
C SER A 82 -7.80 2.99 4.80
N VAL A 83 -7.44 2.11 5.73
CA VAL A 83 -6.04 1.94 6.17
C VAL A 83 -5.49 0.64 5.61
N LEU A 84 -4.27 0.68 5.08
CA LEU A 84 -3.50 -0.49 4.67
C LEU A 84 -2.24 -0.56 5.53
N THR A 85 -2.04 -1.72 6.16
CA THR A 85 -0.80 -2.09 6.83
C THR A 85 -0.11 -3.18 6.01
N LEU A 86 1.13 -2.92 5.59
CA LEU A 86 1.98 -3.86 4.86
C LEU A 86 3.16 -4.26 5.74
N SER A 87 3.34 -5.56 5.94
CA SER A 87 4.49 -6.12 6.64
C SER A 87 5.32 -7.02 5.74
N PHE A 88 6.64 -6.96 5.90
CA PHE A 88 7.61 -7.62 5.03
C PHE A 88 8.43 -8.60 5.87
N TRP A 89 8.42 -9.89 5.48
CA TRP A 89 9.04 -10.97 6.25
C TRP A 89 9.98 -11.79 5.36
N PRO A 90 11.17 -12.20 5.86
CA PRO A 90 11.96 -13.23 5.21
C PRO A 90 11.18 -14.54 5.07
N ALA A 91 11.36 -15.24 3.96
CA ALA A 91 10.85 -16.58 3.71
C ALA A 91 11.95 -17.46 3.10
N GLN A 92 11.76 -18.78 3.09
CA GLN A 92 12.78 -19.73 2.63
C GLN A 92 13.30 -19.43 1.22
N ASP A 93 12.41 -19.05 0.30
CA ASP A 93 12.73 -18.78 -1.11
C ASP A 93 12.51 -17.30 -1.50
N GLY A 94 12.61 -16.38 -0.54
CA GLY A 94 12.44 -14.95 -0.79
C GLY A 94 11.78 -14.23 0.37
N ALA A 95 10.61 -13.63 0.13
CA ALA A 95 9.91 -12.85 1.14
C ALA A 95 8.41 -13.04 1.07
N ARG A 96 7.76 -12.85 2.21
CA ARG A 96 6.31 -12.82 2.36
C ARG A 96 5.89 -11.39 2.67
N ILE A 97 4.99 -10.85 1.85
CA ILE A 97 4.29 -9.59 2.13
C ILE A 97 2.92 -9.95 2.68
N GLU A 98 2.54 -9.37 3.81
CA GLU A 98 1.17 -9.44 4.34
C GLU A 98 0.53 -8.05 4.35
N GLY A 99 -0.63 -7.94 3.72
CA GLY A 99 -1.45 -6.74 3.67
C GLY A 99 -2.71 -6.91 4.50
N LEU A 100 -2.90 -6.06 5.50
CA LEU A 100 -4.14 -5.90 6.25
C LEU A 100 -4.79 -4.58 5.83
N GLY A 101 -5.85 -4.66 5.04
CA GLY A 101 -6.70 -3.53 4.68
C GLY A 101 -7.92 -3.46 5.58
N LYS A 102 -8.19 -2.31 6.20
CA LYS A 102 -9.47 -2.04 6.88
C LYS A 102 -10.35 -1.17 5.99
N VAL A 103 -11.21 -1.83 5.20
CA VAL A 103 -12.15 -1.14 4.31
C VAL A 103 -13.36 -0.68 5.12
N LEU A 104 -13.57 0.64 5.15
CA LEU A 104 -14.79 1.26 5.66
C LEU A 104 -15.80 1.27 4.50
N LEU A 105 -16.76 0.37 4.60
CA LEU A 105 -17.56 -0.17 3.49
C LEU A 105 -18.66 0.75 2.93
N ASP A 106 -18.54 2.07 3.09
CA ASP A 106 -19.53 3.00 2.54
C ASP A 106 -19.26 3.35 1.06
N ALA A 107 -18.30 2.67 0.43
CA ALA A 107 -17.83 2.97 -0.93
C ALA A 107 -17.86 1.78 -1.89
N VAL A 108 -18.58 0.72 -1.54
CA VAL A 108 -18.88 -0.40 -2.44
C VAL A 108 -20.40 -0.59 -2.46
N ALA A 109 -21.09 0.38 -3.06
CA ALA A 109 -22.49 0.29 -3.45
C ALA A 109 -22.64 0.89 -4.85
#